data_AF-A0A918K3S8-F1
#
_entry.id   AF-A0A918K3S8-F1
#
_cell.length_a   1.000
_cell.length_b   1.000
_cell.length_c   1.000
_cell.angle_alpha   90.00
_cell.angle_beta   90.00
_cell.angle_gamma   90.00
#
_symmetry.space_group_name_H-M   'P 1'
#
loop_
_entity.id
_entity.type
_entity.pdbx_description
1 polymer ?
#
loop_
_entity_poly.entity_id
_entity_poly.type
_entity_poly.pdbx_seq_one_letter_code
_entity_poly.pdbx_strand_id
1 'polypeptide(L)'
;MSRMVWKVLLWFVLLLAAGVLAHFMVRHPGYVMVTWGNWMVEITLWAALGALVVTLAAIWLVWRLTRGLNPIRLARQYRDRRDRKLARVETEKAVKAWLQGDDENALTALDKVIKAGGSERLPRVLTLLPARNSGQWEERLNRFMEIDPDLAVAGLALQADQLWQAGDRTGFLAGIDRHPELLEVKRLRHRYWRALIDGGRAEEALISVGATPALNPSDRERWQQEAGLALIKQCLDNDQPDFTRLKTIPRKIRQQPALVAAEVRCLARHEKLDDAFKLLKKALDSRPADELVALLVDCPFDAQQALKLAEQLEGRHQRSATLSWALGVLCKRQSLWGKAEDYLNDAWQQDDRASIGLALARLYESRHQTEKAQAIYKTLAQRTKGTSDLG
;
A
#
# COMPACT_ATOMS: atom_id res chain seq x y z
N MET A 1 -60.95 -20.10 11.29
CA MET A 1 -61.95 -20.57 10.31
C MET A 1 -61.23 -21.01 9.04
N SER A 2 -61.24 -22.31 8.71
CA SER A 2 -60.34 -22.85 7.69
C SER A 2 -60.66 -22.30 6.30
N ARG A 3 -59.63 -22.15 5.45
CA ARG A 3 -59.78 -21.80 4.02
C ARG A 3 -60.77 -22.70 3.27
N MET A 4 -61.09 -23.86 3.83
CA MET A 4 -62.10 -24.80 3.31
C MET A 4 -63.53 -24.33 3.61
N VAL A 5 -63.82 -23.87 4.83
CA VAL A 5 -65.16 -23.36 5.20
C VAL A 5 -65.53 -22.13 4.39
N TRP A 6 -64.58 -21.22 4.14
CA TRP A 6 -64.84 -20.06 3.29
C TRP A 6 -65.07 -20.43 1.82
N LYS A 7 -64.33 -21.40 1.29
CA LYS A 7 -64.58 -21.92 -0.07
C LYS A 7 -65.97 -22.58 -0.18
N VAL A 8 -66.36 -23.39 0.80
CA VAL A 8 -67.68 -24.07 0.82
C VAL A 8 -68.81 -23.05 0.95
N LEU A 9 -68.68 -22.07 1.86
CA LEU A 9 -69.66 -20.99 1.99
C LEU A 9 -69.77 -20.16 0.72
N LEU A 10 -68.65 -19.87 0.05
CA LEU A 10 -68.64 -19.14 -1.22
C LEU A 10 -69.31 -19.94 -2.34
N TRP A 11 -69.04 -21.25 -2.45
CA TRP A 11 -69.72 -22.12 -3.40
C TRP A 11 -71.23 -22.25 -3.12
N PHE A 12 -71.63 -22.31 -1.85
CA PHE A 12 -73.04 -22.36 -1.46
C PHE A 12 -73.77 -21.07 -1.81
N VAL A 13 -73.19 -19.91 -1.51
CA VAL A 13 -73.72 -18.59 -1.89
C VAL A 13 -73.79 -18.43 -3.42
N LEU A 14 -72.78 -18.92 -4.14
CA LEU A 14 -72.75 -18.90 -5.60
C LEU A 14 -73.87 -19.77 -6.20
N LEU A 15 -74.10 -20.96 -5.64
CA LEU A 15 -75.16 -21.88 -6.06
C LEU A 15 -76.55 -21.28 -5.81
N LEU A 16 -76.74 -20.65 -4.65
CA LEU A 16 -77.99 -19.98 -4.29
C LEU A 16 -78.25 -18.76 -5.18
N ALA A 17 -77.22 -17.96 -5.46
CA ALA A 17 -77.28 -16.85 -6.41
C ALA A 17 -77.59 -17.34 -7.84
N ALA A 18 -76.99 -18.45 -8.29
CA ALA A 18 -77.28 -19.05 -9.58
C ALA A 18 -78.74 -19.53 -9.69
N GLY A 19 -79.29 -20.12 -8.61
CA GLY A 19 -80.70 -20.51 -8.55
C GLY A 19 -81.67 -19.33 -8.63
N VAL A 20 -81.38 -18.23 -7.92
CA VAL A 20 -82.17 -16.99 -7.99
C VAL A 20 -82.09 -16.35 -9.39
N LEU A 21 -80.91 -16.36 -10.00
CA LEU A 21 -80.69 -15.86 -11.35
C LEU A 21 -81.46 -16.69 -12.39
N ALA A 22 -81.46 -18.02 -12.26
CA ALA A 22 -82.23 -18.93 -13.11
C ALA A 22 -83.75 -18.71 -12.95
N HIS A 23 -84.24 -18.44 -11.74
CA HIS A 23 -85.64 -18.09 -11.52
C HIS A 23 -86.01 -16.76 -12.21
N PHE A 24 -85.13 -15.76 -12.16
CA PHE A 24 -85.30 -14.48 -12.85
C PHE A 24 -85.26 -14.62 -14.38
N MET A 25 -84.44 -15.55 -14.91
CA MET A 25 -84.36 -15.89 -16.33
C MET A 25 -85.70 -16.36 -16.90
N VAL A 26 -86.41 -17.19 -16.15
CA VAL A 26 -87.71 -17.75 -16.57
C VAL A 26 -88.82 -16.70 -16.51
N ARG A 27 -88.77 -15.78 -15.53
CA ARG A 27 -89.85 -14.82 -15.27
C ARG A 27 -89.77 -13.56 -16.14
N HIS A 28 -88.57 -13.20 -16.60
CA HIS A 28 -88.34 -12.06 -17.48
C HIS A 28 -87.47 -12.48 -18.69
N PRO A 29 -88.10 -13.06 -19.73
CA PRO A 29 -87.42 -13.49 -20.96
C PRO A 29 -87.19 -12.28 -21.88
N GLY A 30 -86.57 -11.22 -21.36
CA GLY A 30 -86.18 -10.07 -22.17
C GLY A 30 -85.39 -10.55 -23.39
N TYR A 31 -85.62 -9.93 -24.55
CA TYR A 31 -84.91 -10.25 -25.78
C TYR A 31 -84.00 -9.09 -26.16
N VAL A 32 -82.87 -9.43 -26.76
CA VAL A 32 -81.96 -8.47 -27.37
C VAL A 32 -82.01 -8.74 -28.86
N MET A 33 -82.44 -7.73 -29.59
CA MET A 33 -82.54 -7.76 -31.04
C MET A 33 -81.37 -6.98 -31.61
N VAL A 34 -80.48 -7.68 -32.33
CA VAL A 34 -79.35 -7.06 -33.01
C VAL A 34 -79.63 -7.06 -34.50
N THR A 35 -79.78 -5.87 -35.07
CA THR A 35 -80.02 -5.66 -36.50
C THR A 35 -78.79 -5.05 -37.15
N TRP A 36 -78.23 -5.72 -38.15
CA TRP A 36 -77.14 -5.19 -38.97
C TRP A 36 -77.45 -5.45 -40.46
N GLY A 37 -77.78 -4.39 -41.20
CA GLY A 37 -78.20 -4.52 -42.60
C GLY A 37 -79.42 -5.44 -42.73
N ASN A 38 -79.29 -6.53 -43.50
CA ASN A 38 -80.35 -7.54 -43.67
C ASN A 38 -80.28 -8.68 -42.63
N TRP A 39 -79.32 -8.66 -41.70
CA TRP A 39 -79.21 -9.67 -40.65
C TRP A 39 -79.96 -9.22 -39.40
N MET A 40 -80.90 -10.06 -38.96
CA MET A 40 -81.71 -9.87 -37.77
C MET A 40 -81.58 -11.13 -36.91
N VAL A 41 -80.92 -11.00 -35.77
CA VAL A 41 -80.75 -12.12 -34.83
C VAL A 41 -81.42 -11.75 -33.52
N GLU A 42 -82.39 -12.57 -33.12
CA GLU A 42 -83.06 -12.47 -31.83
C GLU A 42 -82.42 -13.46 -30.86
N ILE A 43 -81.83 -12.92 -29.79
CA ILE A 43 -81.21 -13.73 -28.74
C ILE A 43 -81.87 -13.34 -27.40
N THR A 44 -82.01 -14.30 -26.49
CA THR A 44 -82.46 -13.98 -25.13
C THR A 44 -81.43 -13.08 -24.44
N LEU A 45 -81.89 -12.10 -23.65
CA LEU A 45 -81.05 -11.17 -22.89
C LEU A 45 -79.95 -11.91 -22.11
N TRP A 46 -80.31 -13.06 -21.55
CA TRP A 46 -79.43 -13.86 -20.73
C TRP A 46 -78.39 -14.65 -21.52
N ALA A 47 -78.73 -15.14 -22.72
CA ALA A 47 -77.74 -15.72 -23.61
C ALA A 47 -76.76 -14.65 -24.13
N ALA A 48 -77.24 -13.44 -24.42
CA ALA A 48 -76.39 -12.30 -24.76
C ALA A 48 -75.44 -11.92 -23.61
N LEU A 49 -75.95 -11.87 -22.37
CA LEU A 49 -75.15 -11.60 -21.17
C LEU A 49 -74.11 -12.71 -20.92
N GLY A 50 -74.48 -13.97 -21.09
CA GLY A 50 -73.56 -15.10 -20.97
C GLY A 50 -72.43 -15.02 -22.00
N ALA A 51 -72.76 -14.74 -23.26
CA ALA A 51 -71.79 -14.56 -24.33
C ALA A 51 -70.82 -13.40 -24.04
N LEU A 52 -71.32 -12.29 -23.46
CA LEU A 52 -70.50 -11.16 -23.03
C LEU A 52 -69.50 -11.55 -21.93
N VAL A 53 -69.94 -12.31 -20.93
CA VAL A 53 -69.05 -12.76 -19.84
C VAL A 53 -67.96 -13.71 -20.37
N VAL A 54 -68.33 -14.64 -21.24
CA VAL A 54 -67.36 -15.59 -21.86
C VAL A 54 -66.34 -14.85 -22.71
N THR A 55 -66.77 -13.87 -23.51
CA THR A 55 -65.85 -13.05 -24.31
C THR A 55 -64.93 -12.21 -23.44
N LEU A 56 -65.42 -11.57 -22.38
CA LEU A 56 -64.57 -10.86 -21.42
C LEU A 56 -63.56 -11.78 -20.72
N ALA A 57 -63.98 -12.99 -20.33
CA ALA A 57 -63.08 -13.98 -19.73
C ALA A 57 -62.00 -14.45 -20.72
N ALA A 58 -62.37 -14.68 -21.99
CA ALA A 58 -61.43 -15.01 -23.05
C ALA A 58 -60.41 -13.89 -23.29
N ILE A 59 -60.87 -12.62 -23.35
CA ILE A 59 -59.99 -11.45 -23.48
C ILE A 59 -59.03 -11.35 -22.28
N TRP A 60 -59.54 -11.54 -21.05
CA TRP A 60 -58.70 -11.53 -19.85
C TRP A 60 -57.65 -12.64 -19.88
N LEU A 61 -58.02 -13.85 -20.30
CA LEU A 61 -57.12 -14.99 -20.41
C LEU A 61 -56.02 -14.73 -21.46
N VAL A 62 -56.38 -14.24 -22.64
CA VAL A 62 -55.43 -13.84 -23.70
C VAL A 62 -54.48 -12.75 -23.19
N TRP A 63 -54.99 -11.74 -22.51
CA TRP A 63 -54.19 -10.66 -21.94
C TRP A 63 -53.24 -11.15 -20.83
N ARG A 64 -53.67 -12.13 -20.02
CA ARG A 64 -52.84 -12.76 -18.99
C ARG A 64 -51.75 -13.63 -19.58
N LEU A 65 -52.04 -14.42 -20.62
CA LEU A 65 -51.06 -15.24 -21.34
C LEU A 65 -49.99 -14.38 -22.02
N THR A 66 -50.41 -13.30 -22.69
CA THR A 66 -49.50 -12.35 -23.34
C THR A 66 -48.65 -11.53 -22.36
N ARG A 67 -49.13 -11.27 -21.14
CA ARG A 67 -48.32 -10.61 -20.08
C ARG A 67 -47.44 -11.56 -19.27
N GLY A 68 -47.88 -12.81 -19.06
CA GLY A 68 -47.16 -13.82 -18.28
C GLY A 68 -45.94 -14.40 -19.02
N LEU A 69 -46.06 -14.55 -20.34
CA LEU A 69 -44.96 -14.86 -21.23
C LEU A 69 -44.33 -13.54 -21.68
N ASN A 70 -43.47 -12.95 -20.84
CA ASN A 70 -42.62 -11.85 -21.31
C ASN A 70 -41.36 -12.47 -21.93
N PRO A 71 -41.32 -12.76 -23.25
CA PRO A 71 -40.20 -13.43 -23.89
C PRO A 71 -38.90 -12.65 -23.69
N ILE A 72 -38.98 -11.33 -23.54
CA ILE A 72 -37.83 -10.46 -23.29
C ILE A 72 -37.21 -10.74 -21.92
N ARG A 73 -38.01 -10.96 -20.87
CA ARG A 73 -37.49 -11.27 -19.52
C ARG A 73 -36.89 -12.68 -19.45
N LEU A 74 -37.54 -13.66 -20.06
CA LEU A 74 -37.04 -15.05 -20.11
C LEU A 74 -35.78 -15.17 -20.98
N ALA A 75 -35.75 -14.50 -22.14
CA ALA A 75 -34.58 -14.44 -23.00
C ALA A 75 -33.42 -13.71 -22.32
N ARG A 76 -33.68 -12.62 -21.57
CA ARG A 76 -32.67 -11.96 -20.75
C ARG A 76 -32.12 -12.89 -19.67
N GLN A 77 -32.97 -13.57 -18.90
CA GLN A 77 -32.51 -14.52 -17.89
C GLN A 77 -31.72 -15.70 -18.46
N TYR A 78 -32.11 -16.22 -19.63
CA TYR A 78 -31.36 -17.28 -20.30
C TYR A 78 -30.02 -16.78 -20.84
N ARG A 79 -30.01 -15.58 -21.45
CA ARG A 79 -28.80 -14.91 -21.92
C ARG A 79 -27.84 -14.63 -20.77
N ASP A 80 -28.30 -14.02 -19.68
CA ASP A 80 -27.49 -13.76 -18.49
C ASP A 80 -26.89 -15.05 -17.89
N ARG A 81 -27.65 -16.15 -17.87
CA ARG A 81 -27.15 -17.46 -17.41
C ARG A 81 -26.09 -18.03 -18.35
N ARG A 82 -26.33 -17.95 -19.66
CA ARG A 82 -25.39 -18.40 -20.70
C ARG A 82 -24.10 -17.59 -20.63
N ASP A 83 -24.22 -16.27 -20.53
CA ASP A 83 -23.11 -15.33 -20.53
C ASP A 83 -22.25 -15.49 -19.28
N ARG A 84 -22.87 -15.67 -18.10
CA ARG A 84 -22.14 -16.04 -16.86
C ARG A 84 -21.42 -17.37 -16.98
N LYS A 85 -22.02 -18.38 -17.61
CA LYS A 85 -21.38 -19.68 -17.82
C LYS A 85 -20.20 -19.56 -18.79
N LEU A 86 -20.37 -18.81 -19.88
CA LEU A 86 -19.31 -18.52 -20.85
C LEU A 86 -18.14 -17.78 -20.18
N ALA A 87 -18.43 -16.72 -19.42
CA ALA A 87 -17.43 -15.94 -18.70
C ALA A 87 -16.62 -16.83 -17.74
N ARG A 88 -17.26 -17.76 -17.02
CA ARG A 88 -16.55 -18.70 -16.13
C ARG A 88 -15.60 -19.61 -16.90
N VAL A 89 -16.09 -20.24 -17.96
CA VAL A 89 -15.29 -21.19 -18.77
C VAL A 89 -14.11 -20.48 -19.45
N GLU A 90 -14.35 -19.31 -20.03
CA GLU A 90 -13.29 -18.55 -20.71
C GLU A 90 -12.33 -17.91 -19.71
N THR A 91 -12.75 -17.56 -18.49
CA THR A 91 -11.82 -17.12 -17.43
C THR A 91 -10.87 -18.26 -17.02
N GLU A 92 -11.39 -19.47 -16.84
CA GLU A 92 -10.56 -20.64 -16.54
C GLU A 92 -9.56 -20.92 -17.67
N LYS A 93 -10.03 -20.83 -18.92
CA LYS A 93 -9.17 -20.96 -20.10
C LYS A 93 -8.08 -19.88 -20.13
N ALA A 94 -8.44 -18.63 -19.85
CA ALA A 94 -7.51 -17.50 -19.83
C ALA A 94 -6.41 -17.70 -18.78
N VAL A 95 -6.80 -18.07 -17.55
CA VAL A 95 -5.85 -18.32 -16.45
C VAL A 95 -4.91 -19.47 -16.80
N LYS A 96 -5.43 -20.57 -17.34
CA LYS A 96 -4.62 -21.72 -17.74
C LYS A 96 -3.63 -21.36 -18.85
N ALA A 97 -4.08 -20.64 -19.89
CA ALA A 97 -3.22 -20.20 -20.98
C ALA A 97 -2.12 -19.25 -20.48
N TRP A 98 -2.47 -18.29 -19.62
CA TRP A 98 -1.50 -17.36 -19.02
C TRP A 98 -0.44 -18.08 -18.17
N LEU A 99 -0.83 -19.05 -17.35
CA LEU A 99 0.11 -19.86 -16.55
C LEU A 99 1.03 -20.73 -17.43
N GLN A 100 0.60 -21.06 -18.65
CA GLN A 100 1.39 -21.81 -19.62
C GLN A 100 2.28 -20.91 -20.50
N GLY A 101 2.22 -19.58 -20.33
CA GLY A 101 2.95 -18.61 -21.14
C GLY A 101 2.34 -18.37 -22.53
N ASP A 102 1.11 -18.84 -22.77
CA ASP A 102 0.40 -18.65 -24.03
C ASP A 102 -0.46 -17.38 -23.97
N ASP A 103 0.21 -16.25 -24.19
CA ASP A 103 -0.39 -14.92 -24.03
C ASP A 103 -1.50 -14.65 -25.05
N GLU A 104 -1.37 -15.15 -26.28
CA GLU A 104 -2.37 -14.95 -27.33
C GLU A 104 -3.70 -15.63 -26.99
N ASN A 105 -3.65 -16.88 -26.53
CA ASN A 105 -4.85 -17.60 -26.11
C ASN A 105 -5.43 -17.04 -24.82
N ALA A 106 -4.59 -16.56 -23.90
CA ALA A 106 -5.05 -15.88 -22.69
C ALA A 106 -5.85 -14.61 -23.01
N LEU A 107 -5.32 -13.76 -23.90
CA LEU A 107 -5.98 -12.54 -24.36
C LEU A 107 -7.30 -12.83 -25.08
N THR A 108 -7.29 -13.79 -26.01
CA THR A 108 -8.48 -14.17 -26.77
C THR A 108 -9.61 -14.66 -25.86
N ALA A 109 -9.25 -15.42 -24.82
CA ALA A 109 -10.21 -15.88 -23.82
C ALA A 109 -10.74 -14.72 -22.96
N LEU A 110 -9.89 -13.79 -22.53
CA LEU A 110 -10.30 -12.59 -21.79
C LEU A 110 -11.23 -11.68 -22.61
N ASP A 111 -10.97 -11.49 -23.91
CA ASP A 111 -11.85 -10.70 -24.78
C ASP A 111 -13.26 -11.29 -24.88
N LYS A 112 -13.38 -12.62 -24.86
CA LYS A 112 -14.70 -13.29 -24.79
C LYS A 112 -15.37 -13.07 -23.43
N VAL A 113 -14.60 -13.05 -22.34
CA VAL A 113 -15.12 -12.73 -21.00
C VAL A 113 -15.67 -11.30 -20.96
N ILE A 114 -14.97 -10.34 -21.57
CA ILE A 114 -15.43 -8.95 -21.68
C ILE A 114 -16.71 -8.87 -22.51
N LYS A 115 -16.76 -9.52 -23.68
CA LYS A 115 -17.95 -9.55 -24.56
C LYS A 115 -19.17 -10.20 -23.92
N ALA A 116 -18.97 -11.13 -22.98
CA ALA A 116 -20.05 -11.78 -22.24
C ALA A 116 -20.70 -10.88 -21.17
N GLY A 117 -20.27 -9.62 -20.98
CA GLY A 117 -21.01 -8.66 -20.14
C GLY A 117 -21.06 -9.01 -18.64
N GLY A 118 -20.02 -9.68 -18.14
CA GLY A 118 -19.84 -9.94 -16.70
C GLY A 118 -19.41 -8.69 -15.92
N SER A 119 -18.61 -8.84 -14.86
CA SER A 119 -17.87 -7.72 -14.27
C SER A 119 -16.90 -7.20 -15.33
N GLU A 120 -17.22 -6.13 -16.05
CA GLU A 120 -16.46 -5.72 -17.24
C GLU A 120 -15.06 -5.19 -16.91
N ARG A 121 -14.88 -4.56 -15.75
CA ARG A 121 -13.69 -3.77 -15.43
C ARG A 121 -12.47 -4.61 -15.05
N LEU A 122 -12.61 -5.59 -14.16
CA LEU A 122 -11.48 -6.42 -13.72
C LEU A 122 -10.89 -7.29 -14.86
N PRO A 123 -11.67 -8.08 -15.62
CA PRO A 123 -11.17 -8.81 -16.78
C PRO A 123 -10.52 -7.90 -17.82
N ARG A 124 -11.04 -6.68 -18.01
CA ARG A 124 -10.42 -5.68 -18.87
C ARG A 124 -9.05 -5.24 -18.36
N VAL A 125 -8.87 -5.01 -17.06
CA VAL A 125 -7.52 -4.77 -16.50
C VAL A 125 -6.62 -5.99 -16.69
N LEU A 126 -7.15 -7.21 -16.58
CA LEU A 126 -6.37 -8.44 -16.76
C LEU A 126 -5.87 -8.65 -18.19
N THR A 127 -6.46 -8.03 -19.22
CA THR A 127 -5.90 -8.11 -20.60
C THR A 127 -4.55 -7.43 -20.71
N LEU A 128 -4.20 -6.60 -19.73
CA LEU A 128 -2.90 -5.97 -19.63
C LEU A 128 -1.83 -6.95 -19.07
N LEU A 129 -2.18 -8.10 -18.49
CA LEU A 129 -1.14 -8.97 -17.91
C LEU A 129 -0.37 -9.83 -18.93
N PRO A 130 -1.01 -10.54 -19.88
CA PRO A 130 -0.31 -11.47 -20.76
C PRO A 130 0.72 -10.77 -21.66
N ALA A 131 0.36 -9.64 -22.28
CA ALA A 131 1.24 -8.97 -23.25
C ALA A 131 2.26 -7.99 -22.64
N ARG A 132 2.52 -8.08 -21.32
CA ARG A 132 3.34 -7.09 -20.60
C ARG A 132 4.77 -6.97 -21.13
N ASN A 133 5.34 -8.07 -21.61
CA ASN A 133 6.70 -8.13 -22.15
C ASN A 133 6.74 -7.97 -23.68
N SER A 134 5.60 -7.71 -24.32
CA SER A 134 5.54 -7.50 -25.77
C SER A 134 5.93 -6.07 -26.15
N GLY A 135 6.57 -5.89 -27.30
CA GLY A 135 6.86 -4.54 -27.84
C GLY A 135 5.61 -3.70 -28.17
N GLN A 136 4.42 -4.31 -28.15
CA GLN A 136 3.12 -3.66 -28.40
C GLN A 136 2.41 -3.25 -27.11
N TRP A 137 3.10 -3.32 -25.97
CA TRP A 137 2.52 -3.01 -24.66
C TRP A 137 1.99 -1.58 -24.55
N GLU A 138 2.79 -0.59 -24.95
CA GLU A 138 2.43 0.83 -24.84
C GLU A 138 1.20 1.17 -25.67
N GLU A 139 1.13 0.66 -26.91
CA GLU A 139 -0.02 0.85 -27.78
C GLU A 139 -1.29 0.24 -27.17
N ARG A 140 -1.16 -0.93 -26.54
CA ARG A 140 -2.28 -1.60 -25.85
C ARG A 140 -2.73 -0.84 -24.61
N LEU A 141 -1.80 -0.28 -23.84
CA LEU A 141 -2.11 0.57 -22.69
C LEU A 141 -2.86 1.83 -23.15
N ASN A 142 -2.41 2.49 -24.21
CA ASN A 142 -3.09 3.65 -24.78
C ASN A 142 -4.51 3.32 -25.22
N ARG A 143 -4.70 2.23 -25.99
CA ARG A 143 -6.03 1.75 -26.37
C ARG A 143 -6.92 1.42 -25.18
N PHE A 144 -6.36 0.83 -24.12
CA PHE A 144 -7.11 0.54 -22.89
C PHE A 144 -7.61 1.82 -22.22
N MET A 145 -6.78 2.86 -22.13
CA MET A 145 -7.14 4.15 -21.54
C MET A 145 -8.18 4.91 -22.39
N GLU A 146 -8.12 4.79 -23.72
CA GLU A 146 -9.13 5.36 -24.63
C GLU A 146 -10.51 4.71 -24.46
N ILE A 147 -10.55 3.38 -24.25
CA ILE A 147 -11.80 2.63 -24.09
C ILE A 147 -12.46 2.90 -22.73
N ASP A 148 -11.67 3.00 -21.66
CA ASP A 148 -12.18 3.19 -20.30
C ASP A 148 -11.31 4.16 -19.49
N PRO A 149 -11.52 5.48 -19.64
CA PRO A 149 -10.73 6.50 -18.96
C PRO A 149 -10.76 6.38 -17.43
N ASP A 150 -11.87 5.89 -16.85
CA ASP A 150 -12.02 5.65 -15.41
C ASP A 150 -11.00 4.64 -14.88
N LEU A 151 -10.52 3.72 -15.73
CA LEU A 151 -9.56 2.69 -15.37
C LEU A 151 -8.11 3.06 -15.70
N ALA A 152 -7.85 4.26 -16.24
CA ALA A 152 -6.50 4.66 -16.65
C ALA A 152 -5.46 4.49 -15.54
N VAL A 153 -5.82 4.84 -14.30
CA VAL A 153 -4.97 4.67 -13.11
C VAL A 153 -4.54 3.21 -12.90
N ALA A 154 -5.42 2.24 -13.19
CA ALA A 154 -5.08 0.82 -13.04
C ALA A 154 -4.04 0.38 -14.08
N GLY A 155 -4.19 0.81 -15.34
CA GLY A 155 -3.22 0.54 -16.40
C GLY A 155 -1.87 1.18 -16.13
N LEU A 156 -1.87 2.47 -15.79
CA LEU A 156 -0.67 3.22 -15.42
C LEU A 156 0.02 2.64 -14.17
N ALA A 157 -0.73 2.17 -13.18
CA ALA A 157 -0.16 1.49 -12.02
C ALA A 157 0.54 0.17 -12.37
N LEU A 158 0.02 -0.59 -13.35
CA LEU A 158 0.68 -1.80 -13.86
C LEU A 158 1.96 -1.48 -14.64
N GLN A 159 1.96 -0.40 -15.43
CA GLN A 159 3.16 0.11 -16.09
C GLN A 159 4.22 0.56 -15.07
N ALA A 160 3.81 1.29 -14.04
CA ALA A 160 4.71 1.71 -12.97
C ALA A 160 5.31 0.49 -12.22
N ASP A 161 4.49 -0.53 -11.92
CA ASP A 161 4.97 -1.79 -11.35
C ASP A 161 5.98 -2.51 -12.27
N GLN A 162 5.84 -2.35 -13.60
CA GLN A 162 6.73 -2.98 -14.58
C GLN A 162 8.09 -2.29 -14.59
N LEU A 163 8.10 -0.97 -14.67
CA LEU A 163 9.33 -0.17 -14.60
C LEU A 163 10.07 -0.44 -13.29
N TRP A 164 9.32 -0.58 -12.19
CA TRP A 164 9.90 -0.98 -10.92
C TRP A 164 10.54 -2.37 -10.95
N GLN A 165 9.89 -3.37 -11.56
CA GLN A 165 10.45 -4.73 -11.67
C GLN A 165 11.64 -4.80 -12.62
N ALA A 166 11.63 -4.01 -13.70
CA ALA A 166 12.73 -3.89 -14.65
C ALA A 166 13.96 -3.16 -14.07
N GLY A 167 13.84 -2.55 -12.90
CA GLY A 167 14.90 -1.77 -12.26
C GLY A 167 15.02 -0.34 -12.77
N ASP A 168 14.17 0.09 -13.72
CA ASP A 168 14.11 1.46 -14.20
C ASP A 168 13.42 2.37 -13.19
N ARG A 169 14.19 2.84 -12.20
CA ARG A 169 13.75 3.80 -11.19
C ARG A 169 13.44 5.16 -11.80
N THR A 170 14.19 5.56 -12.82
CA THR A 170 14.04 6.87 -13.48
C THR A 170 12.73 6.97 -14.25
N GLY A 171 12.41 5.97 -15.08
CA GLY A 171 11.14 5.90 -15.79
C GLY A 171 9.96 5.76 -14.84
N PHE A 172 10.10 4.97 -13.76
CA PHE A 172 9.08 4.86 -12.71
C PHE A 172 8.75 6.22 -12.06
N LEU A 173 9.78 6.98 -11.66
CA LEU A 173 9.58 8.33 -11.10
C LEU A 173 8.95 9.27 -12.14
N ALA A 174 9.47 9.29 -13.37
CA ALA A 174 8.92 10.14 -14.43
C ALA A 174 7.46 9.81 -14.79
N GLY A 175 7.05 8.55 -14.62
CA GLY A 175 5.66 8.11 -14.78
C GLY A 175 4.75 8.66 -13.68
N ILE A 176 5.21 8.61 -12.42
CA ILE A 176 4.45 9.16 -11.28
C ILE A 176 4.43 10.69 -11.31
N ASP A 177 5.51 11.35 -11.71
CA ASP A 177 5.58 12.81 -11.84
C ASP A 177 4.59 13.33 -12.91
N ARG A 178 4.34 12.53 -13.96
CA ARG A 178 3.29 12.81 -14.98
C ARG A 178 1.88 12.52 -14.50
N HIS A 179 1.72 11.55 -13.61
CA HIS A 179 0.43 11.05 -13.12
C HIS A 179 0.40 10.98 -11.58
N PRO A 180 0.27 12.13 -10.88
CA PRO A 180 0.31 12.18 -9.41
C PRO A 180 -0.78 11.35 -8.73
N GLU A 181 -1.90 11.09 -9.41
CA GLU A 181 -2.99 10.21 -8.95
C GLU A 181 -2.52 8.78 -8.62
N LEU A 182 -1.38 8.34 -9.17
CA LEU A 182 -0.77 7.05 -8.84
C LEU A 182 -0.33 6.95 -7.37
N LEU A 183 -0.13 8.07 -6.67
CA LEU A 183 0.21 8.08 -5.25
C LEU A 183 -0.95 7.62 -4.35
N GLU A 184 -2.19 7.68 -4.84
CA GLU A 184 -3.35 7.10 -4.13
C GLU A 184 -3.20 5.57 -4.00
N VAL A 185 -2.55 4.93 -4.97
CA VAL A 185 -2.28 3.49 -4.99
C VAL A 185 -1.26 3.14 -3.90
N LYS A 186 -1.75 2.65 -2.75
CA LYS A 186 -0.94 2.30 -1.57
C LYS A 186 0.31 1.46 -1.88
N ARG A 187 0.20 0.51 -2.82
CA ARG A 187 1.31 -0.39 -3.20
C ARG A 187 2.48 0.34 -3.86
N LEU A 188 2.23 1.48 -4.51
CA LEU A 188 3.26 2.26 -5.20
C LEU A 188 3.97 3.25 -4.29
N ARG A 189 3.33 3.73 -3.21
CA ARG A 189 3.88 4.79 -2.33
C ARG A 189 5.26 4.46 -1.77
N HIS A 190 5.41 3.27 -1.18
CA HIS A 190 6.68 2.87 -0.55
C HIS A 190 7.81 2.78 -1.59
N ARG A 191 7.46 2.31 -2.80
CA ARG A 191 8.38 2.22 -3.93
C ARG A 191 8.75 3.60 -4.47
N TYR A 192 7.78 4.51 -4.52
CA TYR A 192 8.00 5.92 -4.85
C TYR A 192 8.98 6.59 -3.90
N TRP A 193 8.74 6.50 -2.59
CA TRP A 193 9.67 7.06 -1.60
C TRP A 193 11.06 6.45 -1.71
N ARG A 194 11.14 5.13 -1.93
CA ARG A 194 12.42 4.46 -2.12
C ARG A 194 13.15 4.93 -3.39
N ALA A 195 12.46 5.03 -4.51
CA ALA A 195 13.03 5.55 -5.75
C ALA A 195 13.50 7.00 -5.61
N LEU A 196 12.73 7.86 -4.91
CA LEU A 196 13.15 9.24 -4.64
C LEU A 196 14.42 9.29 -3.81
N ILE A 197 14.52 8.49 -2.75
CA ILE A 197 15.70 8.40 -1.89
C ILE A 197 16.92 7.94 -2.69
N ASP A 198 16.78 6.82 -3.42
CA ASP A 198 17.86 6.23 -4.21
C ASP A 198 18.28 7.16 -5.37
N GLY A 199 17.35 7.95 -5.91
CA GLY A 199 17.55 8.90 -7.00
C GLY A 199 18.02 10.30 -6.58
N GLY A 200 18.41 10.51 -5.32
CA GLY A 200 18.92 11.80 -4.88
C GLY A 200 17.86 12.85 -4.52
N ARG A 201 16.57 12.50 -4.56
CA ARG A 201 15.41 13.39 -4.28
C ARG A 201 14.84 13.15 -2.87
N ALA A 202 15.71 13.05 -1.87
CA ALA A 202 15.31 12.68 -0.50
C ALA A 202 14.45 13.77 0.19
N GLU A 203 14.62 15.03 -0.18
CA GLU A 203 13.78 16.13 0.31
C GLU A 203 12.32 15.98 -0.13
N GLU A 204 12.08 15.63 -1.39
CA GLU A 204 10.75 15.36 -1.92
C GLU A 204 10.13 14.11 -1.27
N ALA A 205 10.96 13.12 -0.94
CA ALA A 205 10.52 11.95 -0.18
C ALA A 205 10.02 12.35 1.21
N LEU A 206 10.72 13.24 1.93
CA LEU A 206 10.29 13.73 3.24
C LEU A 206 8.95 14.47 3.17
N ILE A 207 8.78 15.36 2.18
CA ILE A 207 7.56 16.14 1.99
C ILE A 207 6.38 15.20 1.68
N SER A 208 6.56 14.26 0.75
CA SER A 208 5.50 13.32 0.36
C SER A 208 5.10 12.36 1.48
N VAL A 209 6.06 11.84 2.26
CA VAL A 209 5.77 11.00 3.44
C VAL A 209 5.00 11.79 4.50
N GLY A 210 5.36 13.06 4.71
CA GLY A 210 4.65 13.96 5.65
C GLY A 210 3.22 14.28 5.22
N ALA A 211 3.01 14.52 3.92
CA ALA A 211 1.70 14.86 3.35
C ALA A 211 0.72 13.68 3.28
N THR A 212 1.23 12.43 3.29
CA THR A 212 0.40 11.24 3.09
C THR A 212 -0.56 11.01 4.27
N PRO A 213 -1.90 11.08 4.07
CA PRO A 213 -2.86 10.85 5.13
C PRO A 213 -2.97 9.36 5.48
N ALA A 214 -3.39 9.07 6.72
CA ALA A 214 -3.65 7.71 7.22
C ALA A 214 -2.46 6.72 7.12
N LEU A 215 -1.22 7.23 7.07
CA LEU A 215 -0.02 6.40 7.24
C LEU A 215 0.16 6.06 8.72
N ASN A 216 0.47 4.79 9.00
CA ASN A 216 0.80 4.32 10.34
C ASN A 216 1.94 5.17 10.93
N PRO A 217 1.81 5.69 12.18
CA PRO A 217 2.85 6.52 12.79
C PRO A 217 4.24 5.88 12.76
N SER A 218 4.36 4.57 13.04
CA SER A 218 5.65 3.87 13.03
C SER A 218 6.28 3.81 11.64
N ASP A 219 5.47 3.53 10.61
CA ASP A 219 5.95 3.49 9.22
C ASP A 219 6.35 4.89 8.74
N ARG A 220 5.60 5.92 9.16
CA ARG A 220 5.95 7.32 8.88
C ARG A 220 7.30 7.69 9.48
N GLU A 221 7.51 7.38 10.76
CA GLU A 221 8.78 7.66 11.44
C GLU A 221 9.94 6.94 10.76
N ARG A 222 9.77 5.67 10.40
CA ARG A 222 10.79 4.89 9.68
C ARG A 222 11.16 5.54 8.34
N TRP A 223 10.19 5.86 7.49
CA TRP A 223 10.47 6.47 6.19
C TRP A 223 11.07 7.88 6.31
N GLN A 224 10.63 8.67 7.30
CA GLN A 224 11.23 9.98 7.58
C GLN A 224 12.68 9.86 8.07
N GLN A 225 12.98 8.83 8.86
CA GLN A 225 14.35 8.56 9.29
C GLN A 225 15.23 8.14 8.11
N GLU A 226 14.77 7.19 7.27
CA GLU A 226 15.50 6.75 6.08
C GLU A 226 15.74 7.92 5.09
N ALA A 227 14.71 8.71 4.79
CA ALA A 227 14.82 9.87 3.90
C ALA A 227 15.69 10.99 4.51
N GLY A 228 15.57 11.24 5.82
CA GLY A 228 16.39 12.23 6.52
C GLY A 228 17.87 11.88 6.52
N LEU A 229 18.23 10.61 6.75
CA LEU A 229 19.61 10.14 6.66
C LEU A 229 20.16 10.26 5.23
N ALA A 230 19.34 9.92 4.23
CA ALA A 230 19.74 10.07 2.83
C ALA A 230 19.97 11.54 2.45
N LEU A 231 19.12 12.46 2.92
CA LEU A 231 19.31 13.90 2.69
C LEU A 231 20.60 14.41 3.33
N ILE A 232 20.90 14.01 4.57
CA ILE A 232 22.18 14.38 5.22
C ILE A 232 23.37 13.80 4.46
N LYS A 233 23.27 12.56 3.97
CA LYS A 233 24.32 11.94 3.15
C LYS A 233 24.54 12.70 1.84
N GLN A 234 23.47 13.17 1.19
CA GLN A 234 23.58 14.02 0.00
C GLN A 234 24.31 15.34 0.31
N CYS A 235 24.02 15.96 1.47
CA CYS A 235 24.78 17.13 1.92
C CYS A 235 26.27 16.80 2.20
N LEU A 236 26.56 15.61 2.72
CA LEU A 236 27.92 15.16 3.00
C LEU A 236 28.74 14.96 1.70
N ASP A 237 28.10 14.46 0.65
CA ASP A 237 28.74 14.16 -0.64
C ASP A 237 28.87 15.40 -1.55
N ASN A 238 28.08 16.44 -1.31
CA ASN A 238 28.16 17.71 -2.03
C ASN A 238 29.28 18.62 -1.48
N ASP A 239 30.10 19.18 -2.36
CA ASP A 239 31.18 20.12 -1.99
C ASP A 239 30.66 21.44 -1.36
N GLN A 240 29.49 21.90 -1.78
CA GLN A 240 28.81 23.07 -1.22
C GLN A 240 27.47 22.66 -0.61
N PRO A 241 27.46 22.23 0.67
CA PRO A 241 26.26 21.74 1.33
C PRO A 241 25.27 22.86 1.63
N ASP A 242 24.03 22.67 1.18
CA ASP A 242 22.92 23.51 1.58
C ASP A 242 22.26 22.95 2.86
N PHE A 243 22.73 23.41 4.01
CA PHE A 243 22.20 23.02 5.32
C PHE A 243 20.77 23.52 5.57
N THR A 244 20.22 24.41 4.73
CA THR A 244 18.84 24.90 4.92
C THR A 244 17.82 23.80 4.63
N ARG A 245 18.13 22.88 3.71
CA ARG A 245 17.31 21.70 3.39
C ARG A 245 17.12 20.75 4.56
N LEU A 246 18.08 20.71 5.49
CA LEU A 246 17.96 19.90 6.72
C LEU A 246 16.82 20.38 7.64
N LYS A 247 16.27 21.58 7.42
CA LYS A 247 15.08 22.07 8.14
C LYS A 247 13.80 21.39 7.66
N THR A 248 13.80 20.77 6.49
CA THR A 248 12.67 19.98 5.96
C THR A 248 12.45 18.70 6.78
N ILE A 249 13.49 18.21 7.48
CA ILE A 249 13.37 17.06 8.39
C ILE A 249 12.53 17.47 9.61
N PRO A 250 11.45 16.75 9.94
CA PRO A 250 10.65 17.03 11.13
C PRO A 250 11.48 17.01 12.41
N ARG A 251 11.26 18.00 13.30
CA ARG A 251 12.06 18.18 14.53
C ARG A 251 12.15 16.91 15.39
N LYS A 252 11.07 16.14 15.49
CA LYS A 252 11.02 14.88 16.25
C LYS A 252 12.02 13.84 15.70
N ILE A 253 12.16 13.77 14.38
CA ILE A 253 13.05 12.83 13.68
C ILE A 253 14.48 13.35 13.69
N ARG A 254 14.69 14.65 13.43
CA ARG A 254 16.02 15.28 13.47
C ARG A 254 16.72 15.18 14.82
N GLN A 255 15.96 15.10 15.92
CA GLN A 255 16.49 14.90 17.28
C GLN A 255 16.82 13.43 17.62
N GLN A 256 16.55 12.48 16.71
CA GLN A 256 16.97 11.09 16.93
C GLN A 256 18.50 11.00 16.88
N PRO A 257 19.11 10.22 17.80
CA PRO A 257 20.57 10.07 17.87
C PRO A 257 21.25 9.78 16.52
N ALA A 258 20.71 8.87 15.71
CA ALA A 258 21.28 8.53 14.40
C ALA A 258 21.33 9.71 13.42
N LEU A 259 20.30 10.56 13.39
CA LEU A 259 20.26 11.73 12.50
C LEU A 259 21.18 12.83 12.99
N VAL A 260 21.19 13.09 14.30
CA VAL A 260 22.14 14.04 14.89
C VAL A 260 23.57 13.59 14.59
N ALA A 261 23.87 12.29 14.74
CA ALA A 261 25.20 11.77 14.47
C ALA A 261 25.61 11.98 13.01
N ALA A 262 24.71 11.71 12.06
CA ALA A 262 24.94 11.98 10.64
C ALA A 262 25.16 13.48 10.38
N GLU A 263 24.34 14.35 10.98
CA GLU A 263 24.42 15.81 10.79
C GLU A 263 25.73 16.38 11.38
N VAL A 264 26.16 15.92 12.55
CA VAL A 264 27.42 16.31 13.19
C VAL A 264 28.61 15.89 12.32
N ARG A 265 28.62 14.66 11.78
CA ARG A 265 29.65 14.21 10.84
C ARG A 265 29.68 15.05 9.57
N CYS A 266 28.50 15.42 9.05
CA CYS A 266 28.38 16.30 7.90
C CYS A 266 28.97 17.69 8.16
N LEU A 267 28.63 18.32 9.28
CA LEU A 267 29.18 19.62 9.66
C LEU A 267 30.70 19.54 9.88
N ALA A 268 31.20 18.47 10.49
CA ALA A 268 32.63 18.27 10.73
C ALA A 268 33.43 18.09 9.42
N ARG A 269 32.90 17.36 8.43
CA ARG A 269 33.54 17.20 7.10
C ARG A 269 33.67 18.53 6.37
N HIS A 270 32.72 19.44 6.58
CA HIS A 270 32.67 20.77 5.98
C HIS A 270 33.27 21.86 6.86
N GLU A 271 34.17 21.47 7.79
CA GLU A 271 34.94 22.37 8.67
C GLU A 271 34.11 23.27 9.61
N LYS A 272 32.80 23.01 9.75
CA LYS A 272 31.91 23.74 10.68
C LYS A 272 31.90 23.11 12.07
N LEU A 273 33.09 23.01 12.67
CA LEU A 273 33.30 22.27 13.92
C LEU A 273 32.57 22.88 15.12
N ASP A 274 32.49 24.21 15.20
CA ASP A 274 31.78 24.90 16.30
C ASP A 274 30.29 24.60 16.31
N ASP A 275 29.65 24.61 15.13
CA ASP A 275 28.22 24.29 14.99
C ASP A 275 27.96 22.81 15.25
N ALA A 276 28.85 21.94 14.76
CA ALA A 276 28.81 20.50 15.03
C ALA A 276 28.90 20.21 16.53
N PHE A 277 29.83 20.86 17.24
CA PHE A 277 30.02 20.67 18.68
C PHE A 277 28.83 21.20 19.49
N LYS A 278 28.27 22.37 19.14
CA LYS A 278 27.05 22.90 19.77
C LYS A 278 25.85 21.97 19.58
N LEU A 279 25.67 21.44 18.37
CA LEU A 279 24.60 20.49 18.06
C LEU A 279 24.76 19.20 18.87
N LEU A 280 25.97 18.63 18.89
CA LEU A 280 26.30 17.43 19.64
C LEU A 280 26.05 17.60 21.14
N LYS A 281 26.54 18.70 21.72
CA LYS A 281 26.32 19.03 23.14
C LYS A 281 24.85 19.06 23.50
N LYS A 282 24.05 19.78 22.73
CA LYS A 282 22.60 19.88 22.95
C LYS A 282 21.90 18.52 22.84
N ALA A 283 22.34 17.68 21.93
CA ALA A 283 21.77 16.34 21.76
C ALA A 283 22.11 15.44 22.95
N LEU A 284 23.38 15.42 23.38
CA LEU A 284 23.84 14.66 24.54
C LEU A 284 23.15 15.08 25.84
N ASP A 285 22.91 16.39 26.04
CA ASP A 285 22.15 16.90 27.20
C ASP A 285 20.68 16.41 27.22
N SER A 286 20.10 16.14 26.04
CA SER A 286 18.68 15.77 25.92
C SER A 286 18.44 14.25 25.89
N ARG A 287 19.27 13.52 25.15
CA ARG A 287 19.17 12.07 24.89
C ARG A 287 20.59 11.53 24.69
N PRO A 288 21.30 11.17 25.77
CA PRO A 288 22.61 10.55 25.65
C PRO A 288 22.47 9.20 24.93
N ALA A 289 23.35 8.96 23.98
CA ALA A 289 23.43 7.71 23.23
C ALA A 289 24.89 7.43 22.91
N ASP A 290 25.27 6.14 22.95
CA ASP A 290 26.65 5.71 22.73
C ASP A 290 27.22 6.20 21.38
N GLU A 291 26.40 6.23 20.32
CA GLU A 291 26.82 6.73 19.01
C GLU A 291 27.14 8.24 19.01
N LEU A 292 26.48 9.03 19.85
CA LEU A 292 26.77 10.46 20.01
C LEU A 292 28.03 10.67 20.85
N VAL A 293 28.21 9.87 21.90
CA VAL A 293 29.41 9.92 22.75
C VAL A 293 30.65 9.59 21.91
N ALA A 294 30.57 8.63 21.00
CA ALA A 294 31.68 8.28 20.13
C ALA A 294 32.17 9.45 19.25
N LEU A 295 31.28 10.37 18.85
CA LEU A 295 31.63 11.53 18.03
C LEU A 295 32.55 12.52 18.74
N LEU A 296 32.59 12.53 20.07
CA LEU A 296 33.55 13.35 20.82
C LEU A 296 34.99 12.96 20.52
N VAL A 297 35.21 11.69 20.15
CA VAL A 297 36.51 11.15 19.76
C VAL A 297 36.69 11.16 18.24
N ASP A 298 35.68 10.70 17.50
CA ASP A 298 35.78 10.47 16.05
C ASP A 298 35.91 11.77 15.25
N CYS A 299 35.30 12.85 15.72
CA CYS A 299 35.40 14.16 15.07
C CYS A 299 36.60 14.96 15.62
N PRO A 300 37.23 15.80 14.78
CA PRO A 300 38.40 16.59 15.17
C PRO A 300 38.01 17.84 15.98
N PHE A 301 37.24 17.66 17.05
CA PHE A 301 36.92 18.73 17.98
C PHE A 301 38.13 19.08 18.87
N ASP A 302 38.07 20.27 19.50
CA ASP A 302 39.01 20.63 20.56
C ASP A 302 38.94 19.60 21.70
N ALA A 303 40.06 18.90 21.92
CA ALA A 303 40.17 17.84 22.90
C ALA A 303 39.86 18.34 24.32
N GLN A 304 40.11 19.62 24.64
CA GLN A 304 39.85 20.16 25.98
C GLN A 304 38.35 20.35 26.21
N GLN A 305 37.64 20.85 25.19
CA GLN A 305 36.19 21.04 25.25
C GLN A 305 35.46 19.71 25.24
N ALA A 306 35.89 18.78 24.39
CA ALA A 306 35.33 17.43 24.34
C ALA A 306 35.52 16.68 25.66
N LEU A 307 36.70 16.78 26.29
CA LEU A 307 36.98 16.17 27.59
C LEU A 307 36.07 16.73 28.69
N LYS A 308 35.96 18.06 28.80
CA LYS A 308 35.07 18.71 29.78
C LYS A 308 33.62 18.27 29.63
N LEU A 309 33.15 18.12 28.39
CA LEU A 309 31.80 17.65 28.12
C LEU A 309 31.63 16.18 28.52
N ALA A 310 32.59 15.32 28.19
CA ALA A 310 32.55 13.91 28.59
C ALA A 310 32.56 13.74 30.12
N GLU A 311 33.36 14.52 30.85
CA GLU A 311 33.38 14.52 32.33
C GLU A 311 32.04 14.99 32.91
N GLN A 312 31.40 16.00 32.30
CA GLN A 312 30.05 16.44 32.69
C GLN A 312 28.99 15.35 32.47
N LEU A 313 29.11 14.57 31.41
CA LEU A 313 28.20 13.44 31.15
C LEU A 313 28.40 12.32 32.16
N GLU A 314 29.64 12.01 32.53
CA GLU A 314 29.95 11.01 33.55
C GLU A 314 29.32 11.35 34.90
N GLY A 315 29.32 12.62 35.30
CA GLY A 315 28.69 13.06 36.54
C GLY A 315 27.15 13.02 36.53
N ARG A 316 26.51 12.96 35.36
CA ARG A 316 25.03 13.02 35.20
C ARG A 316 24.39 11.70 34.80
N HIS A 317 25.14 10.80 34.17
CA HIS A 317 24.63 9.56 33.59
C HIS A 317 25.40 8.34 34.10
N GLN A 318 24.75 7.18 34.04
CA GLN A 318 25.38 5.93 34.45
C GLN A 318 26.55 5.60 33.50
N ARG A 319 27.71 5.26 34.07
CA ARG A 319 28.92 4.90 33.31
C ARG A 319 28.59 3.83 32.26
N SER A 320 28.83 4.16 30.99
CA SER A 320 28.78 3.24 29.85
C SER A 320 30.20 2.97 29.37
N ALA A 321 30.47 1.76 28.87
CA ALA A 321 31.78 1.40 28.31
C ALA A 321 32.21 2.37 27.20
N THR A 322 31.27 2.86 26.40
CA THR A 322 31.52 3.84 25.33
C THR A 322 31.94 5.21 25.89
N LEU A 323 31.38 5.62 27.03
CA LEU A 323 31.75 6.86 27.71
C LEU A 323 33.14 6.76 28.35
N SER A 324 33.43 5.65 29.04
CA SER A 324 34.77 5.39 29.61
C SER A 324 35.83 5.34 28.51
N TRP A 325 35.52 4.71 27.37
CA TRP A 325 36.41 4.72 26.20
C TRP A 325 36.67 6.15 25.71
N ALA A 326 35.61 6.96 25.55
CA ALA A 326 35.74 8.33 25.07
C ALA A 326 36.59 9.19 26.02
N LEU A 327 36.34 9.10 27.33
CA LEU A 327 37.13 9.77 28.38
C LEU A 327 38.59 9.34 28.34
N GLY A 328 38.87 8.05 28.20
CA GLY A 328 40.21 7.50 28.12
C GLY A 328 40.99 8.01 26.90
N VAL A 329 40.37 8.01 25.72
CA VAL A 329 40.99 8.53 24.49
C VAL A 329 41.21 10.04 24.56
N LEU A 330 40.27 10.81 25.11
CA LEU A 330 40.39 12.25 25.27
C LEU A 330 41.46 12.63 26.30
N CYS A 331 41.53 11.92 27.44
CA CYS A 331 42.61 12.06 28.43
C CYS A 331 43.97 11.80 27.79
N LYS A 332 44.10 10.75 26.97
CA LYS A 332 45.32 10.45 26.23
C LYS A 332 45.73 11.62 25.31
N ARG A 333 44.79 12.21 24.56
CA ARG A 333 45.05 13.37 23.68
C ARG A 333 45.58 14.57 24.48
N GLN A 334 45.17 14.71 25.73
CA GLN A 334 45.62 15.76 26.65
C GLN A 334 46.84 15.38 27.50
N SER A 335 47.51 14.27 27.21
CA SER A 335 48.67 13.77 27.98
C SER A 335 48.35 13.47 29.46
N LEU A 336 47.09 13.15 29.78
CA LEU A 336 46.64 12.73 31.12
C LEU A 336 46.73 11.20 31.25
N TRP A 337 47.95 10.67 31.21
CA TRP A 337 48.23 9.24 31.02
C TRP A 337 47.66 8.31 32.10
N GLY A 338 47.66 8.72 33.37
CA GLY A 338 47.13 7.91 34.48
C GLY A 338 45.61 7.74 34.37
N LYS A 339 44.88 8.86 34.26
CA LYS A 339 43.43 8.85 34.05
C LYS A 339 43.04 8.11 32.77
N ALA A 340 43.82 8.26 31.71
CA ALA A 340 43.59 7.55 30.45
C ALA A 340 43.67 6.02 30.63
N GLU A 341 44.63 5.52 31.42
CA GLU A 341 44.78 4.09 31.71
C GLU A 341 43.60 3.57 32.53
N ASP A 342 43.20 4.29 33.58
CA ASP A 342 42.07 3.93 34.43
C ASP A 342 40.77 3.81 33.61
N TYR A 343 40.43 4.85 32.84
CA TYR A 343 39.20 4.85 32.04
C TYR A 343 39.20 3.80 30.91
N LEU A 344 40.34 3.55 30.26
CA LEU A 344 40.41 2.54 29.19
C LEU A 344 40.40 1.10 29.74
N ASN A 345 40.98 0.86 30.91
CA ASN A 345 40.87 -0.43 31.59
C ASN A 345 39.43 -0.68 32.05
N ASP A 346 38.77 0.33 32.64
CA ASP A 346 37.36 0.25 33.01
C ASP A 346 36.47 -0.04 31.79
N ALA A 347 36.72 0.65 30.67
CA ALA A 347 36.00 0.40 29.42
C ALA A 347 36.22 -1.02 28.91
N TRP A 348 37.46 -1.50 28.93
CA TRP A 348 37.82 -2.85 28.48
C TRP A 348 37.21 -3.94 29.35
N GLN A 349 37.09 -3.74 30.67
CA GLN A 349 36.42 -4.71 31.55
C GLN A 349 34.91 -4.80 31.32
N GLN A 350 34.28 -3.71 30.89
CA GLN A 350 32.83 -3.68 30.61
C GLN A 350 32.50 -4.22 29.23
N ASP A 351 33.35 -3.92 28.24
CA ASP A 351 33.12 -4.25 26.85
C ASP A 351 34.43 -4.46 26.11
N ASP A 352 34.65 -5.68 25.65
CA ASP A 352 35.88 -6.07 24.98
C ASP A 352 35.88 -5.72 23.47
N ARG A 353 35.18 -4.65 23.06
CA ARG A 353 35.18 -4.17 21.67
C ARG A 353 36.59 -3.86 21.16
N ALA A 354 36.83 -4.16 19.88
CA ALA A 354 38.13 -3.94 19.25
C ALA A 354 38.61 -2.48 19.31
N SER A 355 37.70 -1.50 19.21
CA SER A 355 38.03 -0.07 19.33
C SER A 355 38.58 0.30 20.72
N ILE A 356 38.10 -0.35 21.77
CA ILE A 356 38.52 -0.14 23.16
C ILE A 356 39.89 -0.77 23.39
N GLY A 357 40.05 -2.03 22.99
CA GLY A 357 41.34 -2.74 23.09
C GLY A 357 42.45 -2.04 22.29
N LEU A 358 42.16 -1.57 21.08
CA LEU A 358 43.12 -0.81 20.27
C LEU A 358 43.50 0.52 20.92
N ALA A 359 42.55 1.23 21.54
CA ALA A 359 42.85 2.46 22.27
C ALA A 359 43.78 2.21 23.46
N LEU A 360 43.53 1.13 24.21
CA LEU A 360 44.32 0.73 25.37
C LEU A 360 45.73 0.24 24.97
N ALA A 361 45.85 -0.57 23.93
CA ALA A 361 47.16 -1.00 23.39
C ALA A 361 48.00 0.20 22.93
N ARG A 362 47.39 1.13 22.18
CA ARG A 362 48.05 2.38 21.75
C ARG A 362 48.42 3.29 22.92
N LEU A 363 47.72 3.22 24.06
CA LEU A 363 48.11 3.94 25.27
C LEU A 363 49.38 3.34 25.87
N TYR A 364 49.45 2.01 25.97
CA TYR A 364 50.63 1.30 26.47
C TYR A 364 51.86 1.51 25.58
N GLU A 365 51.69 1.54 24.24
CA GLU A 365 52.75 1.90 23.30
C GLU A 365 53.32 3.30 23.57
N SER A 366 52.44 4.31 23.73
CA SER A 366 52.88 5.67 24.04
C SER A 366 53.58 5.80 25.40
N ARG A 367 53.48 4.77 26.26
CA ARG A 367 54.16 4.69 27.56
C ARG A 367 55.34 3.71 27.56
N HIS A 368 55.76 3.22 26.39
CA HIS A 368 56.82 2.22 26.22
C HIS A 368 56.56 0.88 26.96
N GLN A 369 55.31 0.56 27.28
CA GLN A 369 54.91 -0.71 27.92
C GLN A 369 54.56 -1.75 26.84
N THR A 370 55.56 -2.16 26.07
CA THR A 370 55.40 -3.02 24.88
C THR A 370 54.80 -4.39 25.20
N GLU A 371 55.15 -5.00 26.32
CA GLU A 371 54.62 -6.31 26.73
C GLU A 371 53.09 -6.27 26.95
N LYS A 372 52.59 -5.24 27.65
CA LYS A 372 51.15 -5.05 27.87
C LYS A 372 50.41 -4.77 26.57
N ALA A 373 50.99 -3.94 25.69
CA ALA A 373 50.41 -3.66 24.38
C ALA A 373 50.29 -4.93 23.53
N GLN A 374 51.36 -5.74 23.46
CA GLN A 374 51.39 -7.01 22.74
C GLN A 374 50.37 -8.01 23.29
N ALA A 375 50.20 -8.10 24.61
CA ALA A 375 49.20 -8.95 25.22
C ALA A 375 47.79 -8.61 24.72
N ILE A 376 47.45 -7.31 24.66
CA ILE A 376 46.15 -6.84 24.17
C ILE A 376 45.97 -7.15 22.68
N TYR A 377 46.97 -6.86 21.84
CA TYR A 377 46.91 -7.19 20.41
C TYR A 377 46.73 -8.69 20.17
N LYS A 378 47.38 -9.53 20.98
CA LYS A 378 47.23 -10.99 20.89
C LYS A 378 45.80 -11.43 21.21
N THR A 379 45.20 -10.91 22.29
CA THR A 379 43.79 -11.18 22.61
C THR A 379 42.84 -10.71 21.51
N LEU A 380 43.07 -9.55 20.90
CA LEU A 380 42.25 -9.07 19.78
C LEU A 380 42.38 -9.97 18.55
N ALA A 381 43.59 -10.38 18.19
CA ALA A 381 43.86 -11.22 17.02
C ALA A 381 43.32 -12.66 17.15
N GLN A 382 43.29 -13.20 18.36
CA GLN A 382 42.69 -14.52 18.61
C GLN A 382 41.17 -14.51 18.40
N ARG A 383 40.51 -13.39 18.71
CA ARG A 383 39.05 -13.27 18.60
C ARG A 383 38.57 -13.08 17.18
N THR A 384 39.30 -12.31 16.36
CA THR A 384 38.97 -12.13 14.95
C THR A 384 39.03 -13.44 14.16
N LYS A 385 39.94 -14.36 14.53
CA LYS A 385 39.98 -15.74 14.00
C LYS A 385 38.80 -16.61 14.44
N GLY A 386 38.37 -16.50 15.71
CA GLY A 386 37.21 -17.25 16.20
C GLY A 386 35.88 -16.86 15.54
N THR A 387 35.74 -15.60 15.10
CA THR A 387 34.55 -15.13 14.37
C THR A 387 34.54 -15.52 12.89
N SER A 388 35.68 -15.84 12.28
CA SER A 388 35.75 -16.31 10.88
C SER A 388 35.47 -17.79 10.72
N ASP A 389 35.61 -18.59 11.79
CA ASP A 389 35.37 -20.04 11.76
C ASP A 389 33.88 -20.42 12.01
N LEU A 390 33.00 -19.42 12.18
CA LEU A 390 31.56 -19.59 12.49
C LEU A 390 30.62 -19.01 11.42
N GLY A 391 31.13 -18.56 10.27
CA GLY A 391 30.35 -18.11 9.11
C GLY A 391 30.70 -18.93 7.89
#